data_AF-A0A2I0CZ38-F1
#
_entry.id   AF-A0A2I0CZ38-F1
#
_cell.length_a   1.000
_cell.length_b   1.000
_cell.length_c   1.000
_cell.angle_alpha   90.00
_cell.angle_beta   90.00
_cell.angle_gamma   90.00
#
_symmetry.space_group_name_H-M   'P 1'
#
loop_
_entity.id
_entity.type
_entity.pdbx_description
1 polymer ?
#
loop_
_entity_poly.entity_id
_entity_poly.type
_entity_poly.pdbx_seq_one_letter_code
_entity_poly.pdbx_strand_id
1 'polypeptide(L)'
;MERPDADKPEQQGDRTAAPEDVPECPAGDIPRGMTLEGLVTMTGEMEHLNELVLLHLEKAGGFTCTASYLTIVTPILDMLEVEIRFRYREGMDREEIKEIIAGWIAQEISGFRPNKK
;
A
#
# COMPACT_ATOMS: atom_id res chain seq x y z
N MET A 1 17.59 -43.26 46.81
CA MET A 1 18.08 -42.17 47.69
C MET A 1 17.92 -40.88 46.94
N GLU A 2 16.83 -40.18 47.25
CA GLU A 2 16.63 -38.76 46.96
C GLU A 2 17.67 -37.92 47.73
N ARG A 3 18.15 -36.80 47.14
CA ARG A 3 18.12 -35.47 47.78
C ARG A 3 18.01 -34.36 46.70
N PRO A 4 17.27 -33.27 46.96
CA PRO A 4 16.95 -32.17 46.04
C PRO A 4 17.78 -30.90 46.39
N ASP A 5 17.26 -29.71 46.06
CA ASP A 5 17.74 -28.33 46.33
C ASP A 5 18.52 -27.72 45.13
N ALA A 6 17.90 -26.97 44.21
CA ALA A 6 17.19 -25.69 44.35
C ALA A 6 18.06 -24.58 44.95
N ASP A 7 18.62 -23.73 44.08
CA ASP A 7 18.84 -22.32 44.39
C ASP A 7 18.82 -21.48 43.10
N LYS A 8 17.85 -20.57 43.04
CA LYS A 8 17.70 -19.45 42.09
C LYS A 8 17.73 -18.21 42.99
N PRO A 9 18.45 -17.14 42.62
CA PRO A 9 17.72 -15.91 42.28
C PRO A 9 18.32 -15.20 41.05
N GLU A 10 17.53 -14.85 40.04
CA GLU A 10 16.88 -13.54 39.86
C GLU A 10 17.82 -12.37 39.53
N GLN A 11 17.65 -11.81 38.32
CA GLN A 11 17.67 -10.37 37.98
C GLN A 11 17.29 -10.26 36.50
N GLN A 12 16.01 -10.08 36.16
CA GLN A 12 15.32 -8.77 36.08
C GLN A 12 16.04 -7.80 35.14
N GLY A 13 15.72 -7.94 33.86
CA GLY A 13 15.96 -6.95 32.82
C GLY A 13 14.66 -6.76 32.05
N ASP A 14 13.61 -6.36 32.77
CA ASP A 14 12.41 -5.78 32.18
C ASP A 14 12.84 -4.50 31.46
N ARG A 15 13.03 -4.63 30.15
CA ARG A 15 12.97 -3.50 29.24
C ARG A 15 11.72 -3.70 28.41
N THR A 16 10.58 -3.50 29.05
CA THR A 16 9.36 -3.07 28.37
C THR A 16 9.68 -1.72 27.69
N ALA A 17 10.26 -1.79 26.49
CA ALA A 17 10.21 -0.67 25.57
C ALA A 17 8.77 -0.64 25.08
N ALA A 18 7.94 0.18 25.71
CA ALA A 18 6.65 0.56 25.16
C ALA A 18 6.91 1.06 23.74
N PRO A 19 6.30 0.45 22.70
CA PRO A 19 6.16 1.19 21.46
C PRO A 19 5.21 2.34 21.79
N GLU A 20 5.74 3.53 21.56
CA GLU A 20 5.04 4.80 21.60
C GLU A 20 3.66 4.64 20.96
N ASP A 21 2.65 5.24 21.61
CA ASP A 21 1.33 5.47 21.07
C ASP A 21 1.51 6.36 19.82
N VAL A 22 1.87 5.72 18.72
CA VAL A 22 1.78 6.32 17.39
C VAL A 22 0.28 6.50 17.21
N PRO A 23 -0.22 7.72 16.95
CA PRO A 23 -1.62 7.87 16.57
C PRO A 23 -1.81 6.98 15.35
N GLU A 24 -2.49 5.86 15.58
CA GLU A 24 -2.93 4.94 14.56
C GLU A 24 -3.84 5.79 13.68
N CYS A 25 -3.28 6.32 12.60
CA CYS A 25 -4.08 6.89 11.53
C CYS A 25 -5.18 5.86 11.29
N PRO A 26 -6.47 6.23 11.33
CA PRO A 26 -7.53 5.29 11.02
C PRO A 26 -7.37 4.94 9.55
N ALA A 27 -6.50 3.97 9.28
CA ALA A 27 -6.39 3.31 8.01
C ALA A 27 -7.74 2.65 7.88
N GLY A 28 -8.59 3.19 7.00
CA GLY A 28 -9.81 2.50 6.60
C GLY A 28 -9.41 1.07 6.30
N ASP A 29 -10.03 0.13 7.02
CA ASP A 29 -9.75 -1.31 6.97
C ASP A 29 -9.91 -1.75 5.51
N ILE A 30 -8.85 -1.71 4.68
CA ILE A 30 -8.81 -2.54 3.49
C ILE A 30 -9.12 -3.95 3.99
N PRO A 31 -10.00 -4.72 3.32
CA PRO A 31 -10.43 -6.02 3.80
C PRO A 31 -9.21 -6.82 4.27
N ARG A 32 -9.15 -7.09 5.58
CA ARG A 32 -7.95 -7.59 6.25
C ARG A 32 -7.39 -8.79 5.49
N GLY A 33 -6.24 -8.61 4.84
CA GLY A 33 -5.56 -9.64 4.06
C GLY A 33 -5.59 -9.47 2.54
N MET A 34 -6.26 -8.45 1.98
CA MET A 34 -6.11 -8.11 0.56
C MET A 34 -4.97 -7.11 0.33
N THR A 35 -4.07 -7.47 -0.58
CA THR A 35 -3.01 -6.57 -1.07
C THR A 35 -3.56 -5.65 -2.16
N LEU A 36 -2.88 -4.53 -2.40
CA LEU A 36 -3.17 -3.67 -3.56
C LEU A 36 -3.23 -4.47 -4.86
N GLU A 37 -2.25 -5.36 -5.07
CA GLU A 37 -2.20 -6.25 -6.24
C GLU A 37 -3.47 -7.12 -6.35
N GLY A 38 -3.93 -7.69 -5.22
CA GLY A 38 -5.16 -8.46 -5.17
C GLY A 38 -6.40 -7.63 -5.52
N LEU A 39 -6.48 -6.40 -5.03
CA LEU A 39 -7.59 -5.49 -5.32
C LEU A 39 -7.63 -5.10 -6.80
N VAL A 40 -6.50 -4.68 -7.36
CA VAL A 40 -6.38 -4.28 -8.77
C VAL A 40 -6.63 -5.46 -9.71
N THR A 41 -6.16 -6.65 -9.35
CA THR A 41 -6.41 -7.88 -10.11
C THR A 41 -7.89 -8.25 -10.07
N MET A 42 -8.53 -8.16 -8.90
CA MET A 42 -9.96 -8.45 -8.76
C MET A 42 -10.81 -7.48 -9.56
N THR A 43 -10.48 -6.19 -9.58
CA THR A 43 -11.25 -5.17 -10.31
C THR A 43 -10.98 -5.17 -11.81
N GLY A 44 -9.89 -5.80 -12.26
CA GLY A 44 -9.47 -5.84 -13.65
C GLY A 44 -8.77 -4.56 -14.11
N GLU A 45 -8.30 -3.74 -13.17
CA GLU A 45 -7.71 -2.42 -13.45
C GLU A 45 -6.20 -2.47 -13.68
N MET A 46 -5.63 -3.68 -13.80
CA MET A 46 -4.18 -3.88 -13.98
C MET A 46 -3.67 -3.26 -15.30
N GLU A 47 -4.49 -3.30 -16.36
CA GLU A 47 -4.15 -2.70 -17.65
C GLU A 47 -4.07 -1.16 -17.57
N HIS A 48 -5.03 -0.53 -16.89
CA HIS A 48 -5.03 0.92 -16.68
C HIS A 48 -3.89 1.37 -15.77
N LEU A 49 -3.58 0.59 -14.73
CA LEU A 49 -2.44 0.85 -13.87
C LEU A 49 -1.12 0.76 -14.65
N ASN A 50 -1.01 -0.23 -15.55
CA ASN A 50 0.15 -0.36 -16.43
C ASN A 50 0.27 0.84 -17.40
N GLU A 51 -0.83 1.34 -17.96
CA GLU A 51 -0.81 2.58 -18.77
C GLU A 51 -0.29 3.77 -17.96
N LEU A 52 -0.78 3.95 -16.73
CA LEU A 52 -0.31 5.03 -15.86
C LEU A 52 1.19 4.92 -15.56
N VAL A 53 1.66 3.71 -15.23
CA VAL A 53 3.08 3.44 -15.00
C VAL A 53 3.91 3.79 -16.24
N LEU A 54 3.47 3.41 -17.43
CA LEU A 54 4.15 3.74 -18.67
C LEU A 54 4.25 5.25 -18.88
N LEU A 55 3.19 6.01 -18.62
CA LEU A 55 3.21 7.49 -18.72
C LEU A 55 4.19 8.13 -17.73
N HIS A 56 4.26 7.62 -16.50
CA HIS A 56 5.25 8.07 -15.51
C HIS A 56 6.68 7.76 -15.94
N LEU A 57 6.92 6.58 -16.51
CA LEU A 57 8.22 6.21 -17.05
C LEU A 57 8.61 7.10 -18.23
N GLU A 58 7.71 7.34 -19.18
CA GLU A 58 7.95 8.25 -20.31
C GLU A 58 8.29 9.66 -19.83
N LYS A 59 7.54 10.19 -18.85
CA LYS A 59 7.82 11.50 -18.24
C LYS A 59 9.18 11.55 -17.53
N ALA A 60 9.61 10.45 -16.93
CA ALA A 60 10.90 10.34 -16.24
C ALA A 60 12.09 10.15 -17.19
N GLY A 61 11.88 10.11 -18.52
CA GLY A 61 12.93 9.91 -19.51
C GLY A 61 13.13 8.45 -19.94
N GLY A 62 12.16 7.59 -19.64
CA GLY A 62 12.10 6.19 -20.07
C GLY A 62 12.66 5.18 -19.06
N PHE A 63 12.63 3.91 -19.47
CA PHE A 63 13.16 2.80 -18.68
C PHE A 63 14.68 2.69 -18.85
N THR A 64 15.43 2.98 -17.80
CA THR A 64 16.91 2.89 -17.79
C THR A 64 17.43 1.63 -17.10
N CYS A 65 16.84 1.26 -15.96
CA CYS A 65 17.12 0.02 -15.25
C CYS A 65 15.97 -0.33 -14.28
N THR A 66 15.96 -1.56 -13.76
CA THR A 66 14.93 -2.04 -12.81
C THR A 66 14.88 -1.21 -11.54
N ALA A 67 16.01 -0.73 -11.03
CA ALA A 67 16.04 0.14 -9.84
C ALA A 67 15.32 1.48 -10.12
N SER A 68 15.58 2.11 -11.26
CA SER A 68 14.90 3.33 -11.70
C SER A 68 13.40 3.12 -11.88
N TYR A 69 13.01 1.97 -12.46
CA TYR A 69 11.60 1.60 -12.59
C TYR A 69 10.91 1.53 -11.23
N LEU A 70 11.48 0.80 -10.26
CA LEU A 70 10.90 0.70 -8.93
C LEU A 70 10.82 2.06 -8.24
N THR A 71 11.83 2.92 -8.36
CA THR A 71 11.75 4.28 -7.79
C THR A 71 10.65 5.15 -8.41
N ILE A 72 10.21 4.84 -9.64
CA ILE A 72 9.13 5.56 -10.32
C ILE A 72 7.77 4.92 -10.00
N VAL A 73 7.69 3.59 -9.95
CA VAL A 73 6.44 2.85 -9.80
C VAL A 73 5.99 2.70 -8.35
N THR A 74 6.92 2.43 -7.43
CA THR A 74 6.61 2.32 -5.99
C THR A 74 5.79 3.49 -5.46
N PRO A 75 6.16 4.78 -5.69
CA PRO A 75 5.35 5.89 -5.18
C PRO A 75 3.94 5.96 -5.79
N ILE A 76 3.75 5.50 -7.03
CA ILE A 76 2.42 5.44 -7.68
C ILE A 76 1.56 4.39 -6.97
N LEU A 77 2.13 3.21 -6.69
CA LEU A 77 1.45 2.14 -5.97
C LEU A 77 1.13 2.53 -4.53
N ASP A 78 2.05 3.18 -3.83
CA ASP A 78 1.84 3.71 -2.48
C ASP A 78 0.69 4.73 -2.46
N MET A 79 0.66 5.68 -3.42
CA MET A 79 -0.42 6.66 -3.52
C MET A 79 -1.79 6.01 -3.79
N LEU A 80 -1.84 5.03 -4.70
CA LEU A 80 -3.07 4.30 -4.99
C LEU A 80 -3.55 3.51 -3.76
N GLU A 81 -2.65 2.86 -3.03
CA GLU A 81 -2.98 2.15 -1.80
C GLU A 81 -3.57 3.10 -0.74
N VAL A 82 -2.98 4.28 -0.56
CA VAL A 82 -3.49 5.30 0.35
C VAL A 82 -4.86 5.81 -0.10
N GLU A 83 -5.08 6.05 -1.38
CA GLU A 83 -6.38 6.49 -1.89
C GLU A 83 -7.46 5.43 -1.65
N ILE A 84 -7.16 4.16 -1.91
CA ILE A 84 -8.09 3.07 -1.62
C ILE A 84 -8.37 3.02 -0.12
N ARG A 85 -7.36 3.07 0.76
CA ARG A 85 -7.58 3.10 2.22
C ARG A 85 -8.43 4.29 2.66
N PHE A 86 -8.26 5.44 2.01
CA PHE A 86 -8.97 6.66 2.34
C PHE A 86 -10.45 6.61 1.92
N ARG A 87 -10.75 6.01 0.76
CA ARG A 87 -12.13 5.94 0.23
C ARG A 87 -12.88 4.66 0.57
N TYR A 88 -12.17 3.58 0.88
CA TYR A 88 -12.77 2.30 1.18
C TYR A 88 -13.68 2.41 2.41
N ARG A 89 -14.86 1.80 2.30
CA ARG A 89 -15.79 1.61 3.41
C ARG A 89 -16.17 0.15 3.52
N GLU A 90 -16.32 -0.31 4.76
CA GLU A 90 -16.78 -1.66 5.06
C GLU A 90 -18.15 -1.91 4.41
N GLY A 91 -18.26 -3.00 3.66
CA GLY A 91 -19.47 -3.34 2.89
C GLY A 91 -19.51 -2.81 1.45
N MET A 92 -18.45 -2.16 0.95
CA MET A 92 -18.35 -1.80 -0.47
C MET A 92 -18.29 -3.04 -1.37
N ASP A 93 -19.06 -3.00 -2.45
CA ASP A 93 -19.04 -4.01 -3.50
C ASP A 93 -17.82 -3.85 -4.42
N ARG A 94 -17.51 -4.93 -5.15
CA ARG A 94 -16.39 -4.96 -6.11
C ARG A 94 -16.45 -3.82 -7.13
N GLU A 95 -17.65 -3.44 -7.56
CA GLU A 95 -17.84 -2.35 -8.53
C GLU A 95 -17.48 -0.99 -7.93
N GLU A 96 -17.81 -0.72 -6.66
CA GLU A 96 -17.46 0.53 -5.99
C GLU A 96 -15.95 0.66 -5.81
N ILE A 97 -15.28 -0.43 -5.43
CA ILE A 97 -13.82 -0.48 -5.34
C ILE A 97 -13.18 -0.24 -6.72
N LYS A 98 -13.76 -0.83 -7.77
CA LYS A 98 -13.33 -0.60 -9.15
C LYS A 98 -13.46 0.87 -9.53
N GLU A 99 -14.57 1.52 -9.22
CA GLU A 99 -14.77 2.94 -9.54
C GLU A 99 -13.77 3.85 -8.81
N ILE A 100 -13.40 3.52 -7.56
CA ILE A 100 -12.35 4.23 -6.82
C ILE A 100 -11.01 4.13 -7.55
N ILE A 101 -10.59 2.92 -7.89
CA ILE A 101 -9.31 2.64 -8.55
C ILE A 101 -9.29 3.27 -9.95
N ALA A 102 -10.29 2.98 -10.77
CA ALA A 102 -10.40 3.48 -12.14
C ALA A 102 -10.48 5.02 -12.17
N GLY A 103 -11.26 5.61 -11.26
CA GLY A 103 -11.41 7.06 -11.16
C GLY A 103 -10.11 7.75 -10.77
N TRP A 104 -9.35 7.19 -9.82
CA TRP A 104 -8.05 7.71 -9.45
C TRP A 104 -7.03 7.58 -10.60
N ILE A 105 -6.95 6.41 -11.25
CA ILE A 105 -6.05 6.20 -12.38
C ILE A 105 -6.38 7.17 -13.53
N ALA A 106 -7.66 7.32 -13.88
CA ALA A 106 -8.08 8.23 -14.93
C ALA A 106 -7.76 9.70 -14.62
N GLN A 107 -7.92 10.11 -13.35
CA GLN A 107 -7.55 11.44 -12.89
C GLN A 107 -6.04 11.68 -13.03
N GLU A 108 -5.23 10.71 -12.63
CA GLU A 108 -3.77 10.81 -12.73
C GLU A 108 -3.34 10.86 -14.21
N ILE A 109 -3.86 9.98 -15.08
CA ILE A 109 -3.61 10.00 -16.53
C ILE A 109 -4.00 11.35 -17.16
N SER A 110 -5.12 11.95 -16.73
CA SER A 110 -5.51 13.29 -17.19
C SER A 110 -4.51 14.38 -16.78
N GLY A 111 -3.79 14.21 -15.67
CA GLY A 111 -2.69 15.09 -15.27
C GLY A 111 -1.48 15.02 -16.19
N PHE A 112 -1.26 13.87 -16.84
CA PHE A 112 -0.18 13.65 -17.82
C PHE A 112 -0.49 14.17 -19.22
N ARG A 113 -1.78 14.26 -19.57
CA ARG A 113 -2.23 14.85 -20.83
C ARG A 113 -2.70 16.28 -20.57
N PRO A 114 -1.80 17.28 -20.45
CA PRO A 114 -2.26 18.66 -20.43
C PRO A 114 -3.03 18.88 -21.73
N ASN A 115 -4.32 19.20 -21.61
CA ASN A 115 -5.14 19.62 -22.73
C ASN A 115 -4.33 20.64 -23.54
N LYS A 116 -3.91 20.25 -24.75
CA LYS A 116 -3.54 21.20 -25.79
C LYS A 116 -4.82 21.99 -26.10
N LYS A 117 -4.99 23.12 -25.41
CA LYS A 117 -5.82 24.22 -25.91
C LYS A 117 -5.02 25.01 -26.94
#